data_AF-A0AAJ2B1D7-F1
#
_entry.id   AF-A0AAJ2B1D7-F1
#
_cell.length_a   1.000
_cell.length_b   1.000
_cell.length_c   1.000
_cell.angle_alpha   90.00
_cell.angle_beta   90.00
_cell.angle_gamma   90.00
#
_symmetry.space_group_name_H-M   'P 1'
#
loop_
_entity.id
_entity.type
_entity.pdbx_description
1 polymer ?
#
loop_
_entity_poly.entity_id
_entity_poly.type
_entity_poly.pdbx_seq_one_letter_code
_entity_poly.pdbx_strand_id
1 'polypeptide(L)'
;MKTSWFLRFSNALAQVAGHASTFVIAVVLVIVWAISGPMFHFSDTWQLVINTSTTIVTFLMVFLIQNTQNRDTAAMQIKLDELIRAMDRAHNALLDLEELDEKELAVFRKRYEKLAQEAREDLRSAGSDIEMPAFERADARSNGKQT
;
A
#
# COMPACT_ATOMS: atom_id res chain seq x y z
N MET A 1 -3.20 -8.70 -31.65
CA MET A 1 -2.23 -9.65 -31.02
C MET A 1 -0.82 -9.06 -31.15
N LYS A 2 -0.23 -8.53 -30.07
CA LYS A 2 1.23 -8.26 -29.90
C LYS A 2 1.62 -7.53 -28.59
N THR A 3 0.76 -7.50 -27.55
CA THR A 3 1.07 -6.80 -26.29
C THR A 3 1.74 -7.70 -25.24
N SER A 4 1.53 -9.02 -25.30
CA SER A 4 2.00 -9.97 -24.26
C SER A 4 3.53 -10.02 -24.10
N TRP A 5 4.28 -10.03 -25.20
CA TRP A 5 5.74 -10.16 -25.12
C TRP A 5 6.41 -8.89 -24.60
N PHE A 6 6.02 -7.71 -25.11
CA PHE A 6 6.54 -6.43 -24.61
C PHE A 6 6.17 -6.21 -23.15
N LEU A 7 4.93 -6.53 -22.75
CA LEU A 7 4.50 -6.35 -21.36
C LEU A 7 5.24 -7.29 -20.40
N ARG A 8 5.51 -8.54 -20.81
CA ARG A 8 6.31 -9.50 -20.02
C ARG A 8 7.78 -9.10 -19.94
N PHE A 9 8.37 -8.64 -21.04
CA PHE A 9 9.74 -8.15 -21.08
C PHE A 9 9.91 -6.90 -20.22
N SER A 10 9.01 -5.92 -20.35
CA SER A 10 9.02 -4.69 -19.56
C SER A 10 8.77 -4.96 -18.07
N ASN A 11 7.86 -5.88 -17.71
CA ASN A 11 7.68 -6.28 -16.31
C ASN A 11 8.91 -7.02 -15.76
N ALA A 12 9.55 -7.90 -16.54
CA ALA A 12 10.77 -8.59 -16.12
C ALA A 12 11.93 -7.60 -15.92
N LEU A 13 12.09 -6.65 -16.84
CA LEU A 13 13.06 -5.56 -16.71
C LEU A 13 12.76 -4.67 -15.50
N ALA A 14 11.51 -4.30 -15.27
CA ALA A 14 11.12 -3.49 -14.12
C ALA A 14 11.36 -4.22 -12.79
N GLN A 15 11.06 -5.53 -12.73
CA GLN A 15 11.35 -6.35 -11.56
C GLN A 15 12.85 -6.47 -11.32
N VAL A 16 13.64 -6.77 -12.36
CA VAL A 16 15.10 -6.85 -12.25
C VAL A 16 15.69 -5.49 -11.86
N ALA A 17 15.28 -4.39 -12.48
CA ALA A 17 15.75 -3.04 -12.14
C ALA A 17 15.42 -2.62 -10.69
N GLY A 18 14.36 -3.17 -10.09
CA GLY A 18 13.97 -2.87 -8.71
C GLY A 18 14.71 -3.66 -7.62
N HIS A 19 15.46 -4.71 -7.95
CA HIS A 19 16.18 -5.51 -6.95
C HIS A 19 17.53 -4.87 -6.56
N ALA A 20 17.84 -4.86 -5.25
CA ALA A 20 19.10 -4.33 -4.72
C ALA A 20 20.35 -5.02 -5.30
N SER A 21 20.25 -6.30 -5.66
CA SER A 21 21.31 -7.06 -6.34
C SER A 21 21.71 -6.46 -7.70
N THR A 22 20.76 -5.85 -8.40
CA THR A 22 20.93 -5.31 -9.75
C THR A 22 21.74 -4.02 -9.71
N PHE A 23 21.56 -3.23 -8.65
CA PHE A 23 22.41 -2.08 -8.37
C PHE A 23 23.87 -2.50 -8.13
N VAL A 24 24.10 -3.55 -7.33
CA VAL A 24 25.45 -4.09 -7.09
C VAL A 24 26.10 -4.55 -8.39
N ILE A 25 25.37 -5.26 -9.25
CA ILE A 25 25.86 -5.70 -10.56
C ILE A 25 26.20 -4.49 -11.46
N ALA A 26 25.34 -3.47 -11.49
CA ALA A 26 25.60 -2.25 -12.26
C ALA A 26 26.87 -1.52 -11.78
N VAL A 27 27.08 -1.41 -10.46
CA VAL A 27 28.28 -0.82 -9.88
C VAL A 27 29.53 -1.62 -10.26
N VAL A 28 29.48 -2.95 -10.18
CA VAL A 28 30.60 -3.82 -10.59
C VAL A 28 30.93 -3.63 -12.08
N LEU A 29 29.91 -3.55 -12.95
CA LEU A 29 30.12 -3.30 -14.38
C LEU A 29 30.78 -1.94 -14.64
N VAL A 30 30.38 -0.88 -13.92
CA VAL A 30 31.01 0.44 -14.02
C VAL A 30 32.47 0.40 -13.56
N ILE A 31 32.77 -0.33 -12.47
CA ILE A 31 34.15 -0.50 -11.98
C ILE A 31 35.01 -1.24 -13.01
N VAL A 32 34.52 -2.34 -13.58
CA VAL A 32 35.24 -3.10 -14.62
C VAL A 32 35.51 -2.22 -15.84
N TRP A 33 34.52 -1.44 -16.27
CA TRP A 33 34.69 -0.50 -17.38
C TRP A 33 35.73 0.59 -17.04
N ALA A 34 35.71 1.15 -15.84
CA ALA A 34 36.70 2.15 -15.40
C ALA A 34 38.13 1.58 -15.39
N ILE A 35 38.31 0.34 -14.92
CA ILE A 35 39.62 -0.36 -14.91
C ILE A 35 40.11 -0.66 -16.32
N SER A 36 39.21 -0.82 -17.30
CA SER A 36 39.62 -0.98 -18.71
C SER A 36 40.15 0.32 -19.33
N GLY A 37 39.81 1.49 -18.78
CA GLY A 37 40.20 2.81 -19.30
C GLY A 37 41.71 3.00 -19.52
N PRO A 38 42.58 2.68 -18.55
CA PRO A 38 44.03 2.71 -18.71
C PRO A 38 44.57 1.85 -19.86
N MET A 39 43.97 0.69 -20.14
CA MET A 39 44.38 -0.18 -21.26
C MET A 39 44.06 0.46 -22.62
N PHE A 40 43.01 1.28 -22.69
CA PHE A 40 42.58 1.99 -23.90
C PHE A 40 43.01 3.46 -23.92
N HIS A 41 43.96 3.85 -23.05
CA HIS A 41 44.45 5.23 -22.93
C HIS A 41 43.35 6.29 -22.78
N PHE A 42 42.20 5.92 -22.19
CA PHE A 42 41.01 6.78 -22.10
C PHE A 42 40.56 7.38 -23.46
N SER A 43 40.71 6.60 -24.54
CA SER A 43 40.39 7.01 -25.91
C SER A 43 38.95 7.51 -26.09
N ASP A 44 38.74 8.29 -27.15
CA ASP A 44 37.41 8.78 -27.55
C ASP A 44 36.43 7.63 -27.77
N THR A 45 36.87 6.50 -28.32
CA THR A 45 36.03 5.29 -28.49
C THR A 45 35.59 4.71 -27.15
N TRP A 46 36.48 4.67 -26.16
CA TRP A 46 36.17 4.16 -24.82
C TRP A 46 35.10 5.03 -24.12
N GLN A 47 35.19 6.35 -24.25
CA GLN A 47 34.18 7.29 -23.73
C GLN A 47 32.86 7.23 -24.53
N LEU A 48 32.95 7.12 -25.85
CA LEU A 48 31.79 7.07 -26.75
C LEU A 48 30.91 5.86 -26.43
N VAL A 49 31.50 4.70 -26.14
CA VAL A 49 30.77 3.47 -25.82
C VAL A 49 29.89 3.66 -24.58
N ILE A 50 30.42 4.21 -23.48
CA ILE A 50 29.60 4.38 -22.27
C ILE A 50 28.55 5.46 -22.43
N ASN A 51 28.90 6.56 -23.10
CA ASN A 51 27.99 7.68 -23.29
C ASN A 51 26.79 7.26 -24.16
N THR A 52 27.06 6.60 -25.27
CA THR A 52 26.03 6.07 -26.17
C THR A 52 25.17 5.02 -25.48
N SER A 53 25.79 4.09 -24.74
CA SER A 53 25.06 3.03 -24.02
C SER A 53 24.13 3.60 -22.95
N THR A 54 24.64 4.54 -22.15
CA THR A 54 23.85 5.19 -21.09
C THR A 54 22.69 5.99 -21.68
N THR A 55 22.91 6.65 -22.80
CA THR A 55 21.86 7.41 -23.50
C THR A 55 20.72 6.49 -23.96
N ILE A 56 21.03 5.34 -24.57
CA ILE A 56 20.03 4.35 -24.98
C ILE A 56 19.27 3.81 -23.76
N VAL A 57 20.00 3.41 -22.70
CA VAL A 57 19.37 2.89 -21.47
C VAL A 57 18.47 3.94 -20.84
N THR A 58 18.91 5.19 -20.77
CA THR A 58 18.13 6.31 -20.21
C THR A 58 16.88 6.56 -21.04
N PHE A 59 16.99 6.56 -22.37
CA PHE A 59 15.84 6.72 -23.26
C PHE A 59 14.80 5.60 -23.03
N LEU A 60 15.24 4.36 -22.94
CA LEU A 60 14.37 3.22 -22.60
C LEU A 60 13.78 3.35 -21.18
N MET A 61 14.58 3.81 -20.21
CA MET A 61 14.15 4.02 -18.83
C MET A 61 13.01 5.03 -18.74
N VAL A 62 13.06 6.12 -19.52
CA VAL A 62 11.96 7.10 -19.58
C VAL A 62 10.65 6.43 -20.00
N PHE A 63 10.65 5.59 -21.03
CA PHE A 63 9.46 4.84 -21.43
C PHE A 63 8.99 3.84 -20.37
N LEU A 64 9.92 3.14 -19.71
CA LEU A 64 9.60 2.19 -18.64
C LEU A 64 8.97 2.89 -17.43
N ILE A 65 9.54 4.03 -17.03
CA ILE A 65 9.02 4.87 -15.96
C ILE A 65 7.64 5.38 -16.33
N GLN A 66 7.46 5.94 -17.54
CA GLN A 66 6.15 6.42 -18.01
C GLN A 66 5.09 5.31 -18.02
N ASN A 67 5.44 4.10 -18.49
CA ASN A 67 4.51 2.97 -18.51
C ASN A 67 4.12 2.53 -17.09
N THR A 68 5.08 2.49 -16.17
CA THR A 68 4.84 2.12 -14.76
C THR A 68 4.01 3.19 -14.05
N GLN A 69 4.37 4.46 -14.22
CA GLN A 69 3.66 5.61 -13.66
C GLN A 69 2.22 5.72 -14.17
N ASN A 70 1.97 5.46 -15.45
CA ASN A 70 0.63 5.49 -16.01
C ASN A 70 -0.28 4.43 -15.36
N ARG A 71 0.26 3.22 -15.14
CA ARG A 71 -0.47 2.13 -14.46
C ARG A 71 -0.72 2.44 -12.98
N ASP A 72 0.29 2.96 -12.28
CA ASP A 72 0.18 3.26 -10.85
C ASP A 72 -0.81 4.41 -10.60
N THR A 73 -0.84 5.41 -11.51
CA THR A 73 -1.84 6.50 -11.47
C THR A 73 -3.26 5.98 -11.60
N ALA A 74 -3.51 5.09 -12.56
CA ALA A 74 -4.84 4.47 -12.74
C ALA A 74 -5.26 3.65 -11.50
N ALA A 75 -4.33 2.91 -10.90
CA ALA A 75 -4.61 2.15 -9.68
C ALA A 75 -4.92 3.06 -8.47
N MET A 76 -4.24 4.21 -8.35
CA MET A 76 -4.54 5.19 -7.31
C MET A 76 -5.95 5.78 -7.47
N GLN A 77 -6.36 6.12 -8.70
CA GLN A 77 -7.71 6.62 -8.96
C GLN A 77 -8.79 5.62 -8.51
N ILE A 78 -8.66 4.34 -8.89
CA ILE A 78 -9.63 3.30 -8.48
C ILE A 78 -9.71 3.17 -6.96
N LYS A 79 -8.56 3.22 -6.26
CA LYS A 79 -8.54 3.15 -4.79
C LYS A 79 -9.22 4.36 -4.14
N LEU A 80 -9.02 5.55 -4.70
CA LEU A 80 -9.69 6.77 -4.24
C LEU A 80 -11.20 6.69 -4.47
N ASP A 81 -11.62 6.23 -5.65
CA ASP A 81 -13.03 6.05 -5.98
C ASP A 81 -13.72 5.06 -5.02
N GLU A 82 -13.05 3.96 -4.68
CA GLU A 82 -13.59 2.99 -3.70
C GLU A 82 -13.66 3.58 -2.29
N LEU A 83 -12.68 4.40 -1.89
CA LEU A 83 -12.69 5.07 -0.59
C LEU A 83 -13.81 6.10 -0.48
N ILE A 84 -14.04 6.91 -1.53
CA ILE A 84 -15.17 7.83 -1.62
C ILE A 84 -16.48 7.04 -1.54
N ARG A 85 -16.62 5.97 -2.32
CA ARG A 85 -17.82 5.13 -2.32
C ARG A 85 -18.08 4.47 -0.96
N ALA A 86 -17.04 4.03 -0.27
CA ALA A 86 -17.16 3.45 1.07
C ALA A 86 -17.63 4.49 2.09
N MET A 87 -17.12 5.72 2.01
CA MET A 87 -17.56 6.83 2.86
C MET A 87 -18.99 7.27 2.53
N ASP A 88 -19.37 7.36 1.25
CA ASP A 88 -20.74 7.67 0.83
C ASP A 88 -21.73 6.59 1.30
N ARG A 89 -21.36 5.30 1.20
CA ARG A 89 -22.19 4.21 1.76
C ARG A 89 -22.31 4.28 3.26
N ALA A 90 -21.22 4.61 3.98
CA ALA A 90 -21.28 4.80 5.42
C ALA A 90 -22.15 6.01 5.80
N HIS A 91 -22.09 7.08 5.01
CA HIS A 91 -22.93 8.26 5.19
C HIS A 91 -24.41 7.95 4.91
N ASN A 92 -24.73 7.29 3.79
CA ASN A 92 -26.09 6.84 3.49
C ASN A 92 -26.64 5.85 4.52
N ALA A 93 -25.82 4.91 4.99
CA ALA A 93 -26.25 3.95 6.01
C ALA A 93 -26.50 4.60 7.39
N LEU A 94 -25.94 5.78 7.65
CA LEU A 94 -26.25 6.58 8.84
C LEU A 94 -27.45 7.51 8.61
N LEU A 95 -27.62 8.04 7.40
CA LEU A 95 -28.73 8.91 7.02
C LEU A 95 -30.07 8.15 7.01
N ASP A 96 -30.05 6.87 6.61
CA ASP A 96 -31.25 6.03 6.61
C ASP A 96 -31.69 5.64 8.04
N LEU A 97 -30.81 5.71 9.07
CA LEU A 97 -31.17 5.34 10.43
C LEU A 97 -32.24 6.26 11.06
N GLU A 98 -32.35 7.51 10.60
CA GLU A 98 -33.38 8.45 11.06
C GLU A 98 -34.74 8.24 10.38
N GLU A 99 -34.78 7.60 9.20
CA GLU A 99 -36.01 7.29 8.45
C GLU A 99 -36.54 5.86 8.68
N LEU A 100 -35.77 4.98 9.33
CA LEU A 100 -36.20 3.63 9.70
C LEU A 100 -37.40 3.65 10.66
N ASP A 101 -38.42 2.84 10.37
CA ASP A 101 -39.53 2.61 11.30
C ASP A 101 -39.03 1.90 12.57
N GLU A 102 -39.76 2.06 13.68
CA GLU A 102 -39.37 1.60 15.02
C GLU A 102 -39.09 0.07 15.05
N LYS A 103 -39.80 -0.68 14.20
CA LYS A 103 -39.58 -2.12 13.99
C LYS A 103 -38.27 -2.45 13.28
N GLU A 104 -37.87 -1.65 12.30
CA GLU A 104 -36.64 -1.86 11.54
C GLU A 104 -35.41 -1.49 12.38
N LEU A 105 -35.53 -0.41 13.19
CA LEU A 105 -34.53 -0.02 14.17
C LEU A 105 -34.28 -1.13 15.21
N ALA A 106 -35.34 -1.80 15.67
CA ALA A 106 -35.25 -2.92 16.61
C ALA A 106 -34.51 -4.13 16.02
N VAL A 107 -34.70 -4.40 14.73
CA VAL A 107 -33.98 -5.47 13.99
C VAL A 107 -32.50 -5.10 13.85
N PHE A 108 -32.21 -3.85 13.51
CA PHE A 108 -30.83 -3.34 13.39
C PHE A 108 -30.08 -3.44 14.73
N ARG A 109 -30.72 -3.00 15.82
CA ARG A 109 -30.18 -3.09 17.18
C ARG A 109 -29.85 -4.52 17.58
N LYS A 110 -30.77 -5.47 17.37
CA LYS A 110 -30.52 -6.89 17.65
C LYS A 110 -29.32 -7.44 16.88
N ARG A 111 -29.13 -7.00 15.64
CA ARG A 111 -28.00 -7.43 14.80
C ARG A 111 -26.66 -6.92 15.34
N TYR A 112 -26.60 -5.66 15.75
CA TYR A 112 -25.41 -5.07 16.35
C TYR A 112 -25.11 -5.63 17.74
N GLU A 113 -26.13 -5.89 18.56
CA GLU A 113 -25.97 -6.58 19.84
C GLU A 113 -25.35 -7.98 19.64
N LYS A 114 -25.78 -8.73 18.61
CA LYS A 114 -25.20 -10.03 18.26
C LYS A 114 -23.74 -9.93 17.80
N LEU A 115 -23.43 -8.99 16.91
CA LEU A 115 -22.05 -8.74 16.44
C LEU A 115 -21.12 -8.33 17.58
N ALA A 116 -21.59 -7.47 18.49
CA ALA A 116 -20.83 -7.08 19.67
C ALA A 116 -20.63 -8.24 20.64
N GLN A 117 -21.61 -9.15 20.74
CA GLN A 117 -21.52 -10.34 21.56
C GLN A 117 -20.53 -11.35 20.99
N GLU A 118 -20.57 -11.61 19.68
CA GLU A 118 -19.59 -12.45 18.97
C GLU A 118 -18.17 -11.89 19.11
N ALA A 119 -17.97 -10.58 18.91
CA ALA A 119 -16.65 -9.95 19.10
C ALA A 119 -16.15 -10.06 20.54
N ARG A 120 -17.05 -9.94 21.54
CA ARG A 120 -16.71 -10.14 22.96
C ARG A 120 -16.35 -11.59 23.28
N GLU A 121 -17.06 -12.55 22.70
CA GLU A 121 -16.78 -13.98 22.86
C GLU A 121 -15.48 -14.38 22.19
N ASP A 122 -15.19 -13.85 20.99
CA ASP A 122 -13.91 -14.00 20.31
C ASP A 122 -12.77 -13.41 21.13
N LEU A 123 -12.92 -12.18 21.66
CA LEU A 123 -11.96 -11.58 22.60
C LEU A 123 -11.79 -12.39 23.88
N ARG A 124 -12.85 -13.02 24.40
CA ARG A 124 -12.80 -13.88 25.59
C ARG A 124 -12.10 -15.21 25.32
N SER A 125 -12.29 -15.77 24.12
CA SER A 125 -11.67 -17.02 23.68
C SER A 125 -10.19 -16.82 23.30
N ALA A 126 -9.83 -15.63 22.80
CA ALA A 126 -8.45 -15.20 22.57
C ALA A 126 -7.75 -14.71 23.85
N GLY A 127 -8.50 -14.56 24.96
CA GLY A 127 -8.09 -13.91 26.19
C GLY A 127 -7.53 -14.81 27.30
N SER A 128 -6.95 -15.99 27.01
CA SER A 128 -6.09 -16.64 28.01
C SER A 128 -4.78 -15.89 28.25
N ASP A 129 -4.38 -14.99 27.34
CA ASP A 129 -3.04 -14.40 27.31
C ASP A 129 -3.01 -12.85 27.35
N ILE A 130 -4.14 -12.15 27.43
CA ILE A 130 -4.15 -10.67 27.48
C ILE A 130 -4.87 -10.18 28.74
N GLU A 131 -4.08 -9.78 29.75
CA GLU A 131 -4.53 -9.10 30.95
C GLU A 131 -5.07 -7.71 30.57
N MET A 132 -6.39 -7.51 30.68
CA MET A 132 -7.02 -6.22 30.40
C MET A 132 -6.87 -5.32 31.63
N PRO A 133 -6.28 -4.11 31.52
CA PRO A 133 -6.15 -3.22 32.67
C PRO A 133 -7.53 -2.81 33.17
N ALA A 134 -7.77 -3.02 34.46
CA ALA A 134 -9.03 -2.66 35.11
C ALA A 134 -9.24 -1.15 34.99
N PHE A 135 -10.27 -0.73 34.26
CA PHE A 135 -10.78 0.63 34.37
C PHE A 135 -11.44 0.77 35.73
N GLU A 136 -10.75 1.47 36.63
CA GLU A 136 -11.22 1.79 37.97
C GLU A 136 -12.54 2.56 37.88
N ARG A 137 -13.61 1.96 38.39
CA ARG A 137 -14.90 2.64 38.53
C ARG A 137 -14.74 3.73 39.58
N ALA A 138 -14.82 4.98 39.16
CA ALA A 138 -15.01 6.10 40.07
C ALA A 138 -16.39 5.99 40.71
N ASP A 139 -16.43 5.34 41.88
CA ASP A 139 -17.56 5.35 42.79
C ASP A 139 -17.74 6.75 43.38
N ALA A 140 -18.63 7.54 42.81
CA ALA A 140 -19.09 8.80 43.39
C ALA A 140 -20.60 8.73 43.69
N ARG A 141 -20.99 7.83 44.60
CA ARG A 141 -22.25 7.94 45.35
C ARG A 141 -22.07 7.45 46.80
N SER A 142 -21.73 8.39 47.67
CA SER A 142 -22.10 8.46 49.09
C SER A 142 -21.51 9.79 49.57
N ASN A 143 -22.24 10.79 50.05
CA ASN A 143 -23.14 10.66 51.18
C ASN A 143 -24.07 11.89 51.24
N GLY A 144 -25.37 11.65 51.41
CA GLY A 144 -26.32 12.67 51.82
C GLY A 144 -26.44 12.70 53.34
N LYS A 145 -26.55 13.92 53.89
CA LYS A 145 -27.00 14.29 55.26
C LYS A 145 -26.01 14.07 56.41
N GLN A 146 -25.59 15.17 57.04
CA GLN A 146 -26.05 15.55 58.39
C GLN A 146 -25.57 16.95 58.80
N THR A 147 -26.53 17.72 59.32
CA THR A 147 -26.46 18.86 60.27
C THR A 147 -25.74 20.13 59.88
#